data_AF-A0A0D7WDA7-F1
#
_entry.id   AF-A0A0D7WDA7-F1
#
_cell.length_a   1.000
_cell.length_b   1.000
_cell.length_c   1.000
_cell.angle_alpha   90.00
_cell.angle_beta   90.00
_cell.angle_gamma   90.00
#
_symmetry.space_group_name_H-M   'P 1'
#
loop_
_entity.id
_entity.type
_entity.pdbx_description
1 polymer ?
#
loop_
_entity_poly.entity_id
_entity_poly.type
_entity_poly.pdbx_seq_one_letter_code
_entity_poly.pdbx_strand_id
1 'polypeptide(L)'
;MEVKFDLVRIGKFRKDRFSEKIIEENADSLRTNIKSFLKNETCSHRDNTVHMTIVIPAKGYNVKMVLQDIRDFKIRKQLRERFPNFIYKGNQSTLLENLSNRIWRT
;
A
#
# COMPACT_ATOMS: atom_id res chain seq x y z
N MET A 1 12.02 12.18 1.43
CA MET A 1 10.72 12.07 2.13
C MET A 1 10.64 10.74 2.86
N GLU A 2 10.08 10.70 4.07
CA GLU A 2 9.79 9.42 4.75
C GLU A 2 8.45 8.85 4.25
N VAL A 3 8.40 7.54 4.00
CA VAL A 3 7.15 6.86 3.59
C VAL A 3 6.86 5.72 4.55
N LYS A 4 5.73 5.83 5.25
CA LYS A 4 5.23 4.85 6.22
C LYS A 4 4.14 4.02 5.57
N PHE A 5 4.20 2.70 5.76
CA PHE A 5 3.30 1.76 5.10
C PHE A 5 2.51 0.96 6.13
N ASP A 6 1.19 1.09 6.07
CA ASP A 6 0.27 0.16 6.70
C ASP A 6 -0.02 -1.00 5.74
N LEU A 7 -0.18 -2.21 6.26
CA LEU A 7 -0.67 -3.36 5.49
C LEU A 7 -2.07 -3.72 5.96
N VAL A 8 -3.02 -3.77 5.03
CA VAL A 8 -4.38 -4.26 5.28
C VAL A 8 -4.60 -5.51 4.44
N ARG A 9 -4.94 -6.62 5.09
CA ARG A 9 -5.31 -7.85 4.39
C ARG A 9 -6.81 -7.97 4.28
N ILE A 10 -7.31 -8.17 3.06
CA ILE A 10 -8.70 -8.55 2.84
C ILE A 10 -8.81 -10.06 3.00
N GLY A 11 -9.60 -10.50 3.97
CA GLY A 11 -9.81 -11.92 4.27
C GLY A 11 -8.67 -12.53 5.10
N LYS A 12 -8.49 -13.85 4.98
CA LYS A 12 -7.58 -14.64 5.83
C LYS A 12 -6.23 -14.91 5.15
N PHE A 13 -5.24 -15.33 5.94
CA PHE A 13 -3.97 -15.86 5.44
C PHE A 13 -4.18 -17.07 4.53
N ARG A 14 -3.27 -17.25 3.57
CA ARG A 14 -3.29 -18.44 2.71
C ARG A 14 -2.76 -19.63 3.47
N LYS A 15 -3.39 -20.78 3.25
CA LYS A 15 -2.90 -22.06 3.77
C LYS A 15 -1.59 -22.47 3.09
N ASP A 16 -1.46 -22.16 1.80
CA ASP A 16 -0.26 -22.44 1.04
C ASP A 16 0.83 -21.40 1.34
N ARG A 17 1.97 -21.88 1.86
CA ARG A 17 3.10 -21.03 2.26
C ARG A 17 3.78 -20.36 1.07
N PHE A 18 3.87 -21.05 -0.07
CA PHE A 18 4.50 -20.50 -1.26
C PHE A 18 3.70 -19.31 -1.80
N SER A 19 2.39 -19.47 -1.87
CA SER A 19 1.46 -18.40 -2.24
C SER A 19 1.56 -17.19 -1.31
N GLU A 20 1.72 -17.42 -0.02
CA GLU A 20 1.88 -16.34 0.96
C GLU A 20 3.22 -15.62 0.78
N LYS A 21 4.30 -16.37 0.54
CA LYS A 21 5.63 -15.80 0.26
C LYS A 21 5.61 -14.87 -0.97
N ILE A 22 4.95 -15.28 -2.06
CA ILE A 22 4.81 -14.44 -3.26
C ILE A 22 4.10 -13.11 -2.94
N ILE A 23 3.08 -13.13 -2.08
CA ILE A 23 2.39 -11.89 -1.68
C ILE A 23 3.33 -10.98 -0.90
N GLU A 24 4.10 -11.54 0.04
CA GLU A 24 5.07 -10.77 0.83
C GLU A 24 6.12 -10.12 -0.08
N GLU A 25 6.71 -10.89 -1.01
CA GLU A 25 7.67 -10.37 -1.99
C GLU A 25 7.06 -9.26 -2.87
N ASN A 26 5.80 -9.42 -3.29
CA ASN A 26 5.10 -8.40 -4.07
C ASN A 26 4.82 -7.13 -3.25
N ALA A 27 4.46 -7.27 -1.97
CA ALA A 27 4.25 -6.13 -1.07
C ALA A 27 5.54 -5.33 -0.86
N ASP A 28 6.65 -6.03 -0.63
CA ASP A 28 7.96 -5.41 -0.39
C ASP A 28 8.53 -4.79 -1.67
N SER A 29 8.33 -5.42 -2.82
CA SER A 29 8.65 -4.86 -4.13
C SER A 29 7.89 -3.55 -4.38
N LEU A 30 6.57 -3.53 -4.13
CA LEU A 30 5.76 -2.31 -4.29
C LEU A 30 6.23 -1.19 -3.34
N ARG A 31 6.49 -1.50 -2.07
CA ARG A 31 7.01 -0.54 -1.09
C ARG A 31 8.35 0.05 -1.52
N THR A 32 9.27 -0.79 -1.98
CA THR A 32 10.59 -0.38 -2.44
C THR A 32 10.49 0.52 -3.65
N ASN A 33 9.65 0.17 -4.63
CA ASN A 33 9.42 0.98 -5.82
C ASN A 33 8.83 2.35 -5.48
N ILE A 34 7.87 2.42 -4.55
CA ILE A 34 7.29 3.69 -4.09
C ILE A 34 8.33 4.53 -3.35
N LYS A 35 9.08 3.95 -2.41
CA LYS A 35 10.14 4.64 -1.68
C LYS A 35 11.19 5.22 -2.62
N SER A 36 11.62 4.42 -3.60
CA SER A 36 12.60 4.85 -4.61
C SER A 36 12.06 6.00 -5.47
N PHE A 37 10.82 5.88 -5.95
CA PHE A 37 10.17 6.90 -6.77
C PHE A 37 10.03 8.25 -6.03
N LEU A 38 9.68 8.22 -4.75
CA LEU A 38 9.43 9.43 -3.95
C LEU A 38 10.68 9.92 -3.18
N LYS A 39 11.85 9.30 -3.38
CA LYS A 39 13.07 9.56 -2.60
C LYS A 39 13.46 11.05 -2.60
N ASN A 40 13.36 11.68 -3.77
CA ASN A 40 13.76 13.07 -4.02
C ASN A 40 12.59 14.06 -3.97
N GLU A 41 11.38 13.58 -3.67
CA GLU A 41 10.21 14.45 -3.53
C GLU A 41 10.14 15.06 -2.13
N THR A 42 9.36 16.14 -2.03
CA THR A 42 8.98 16.78 -0.76
C THR A 42 7.47 16.72 -0.61
N CYS A 43 7.01 16.36 0.58
CA CYS A 43 5.62 16.41 0.98
C CYS A 43 5.30 17.77 1.59
N SER A 44 4.10 18.27 1.35
CA SER A 44 3.56 19.48 2.00
C SER A 44 3.33 19.32 3.51
N HIS A 45 3.43 18.11 4.07
CA HIS A 45 3.28 17.86 5.50
C HIS A 45 4.51 18.33 6.30
N ARG A 46 4.30 18.85 7.51
CA ARG A 46 5.36 19.41 8.38
C ARG A 46 6.54 18.44 8.59
N ASP A 47 6.24 17.16 8.72
CA ASP A 47 7.25 16.12 8.99
C ASP A 47 7.80 15.46 7.71
N ASN A 48 7.51 16.02 6.52
CA ASN A 48 7.89 15.48 5.22
C ASN A 48 7.67 13.95 5.11
N THR A 49 6.53 13.50 5.65
CA THR A 49 6.17 12.08 5.78
C THR A 49 4.87 11.82 5.04
N VAL A 50 4.80 10.70 4.32
CA VAL A 50 3.58 10.22 3.68
C VAL A 50 3.21 8.87 4.27
N HIS A 51 1.97 8.76 4.74
CA HIS A 51 1.38 7.51 5.20
C HIS A 51 0.59 6.88 4.05
N MET A 52 0.82 5.60 3.81
CA MET A 52 0.18 4.84 2.73
C MET A 52 -0.31 3.50 3.23
N THR A 53 -1.46 3.07 2.74
CA THR A 53 -1.96 1.71 2.99
C THR A 53 -1.71 0.83 1.76
N ILE A 54 -1.09 -0.32 1.98
CA ILE A 54 -0.98 -1.41 1.01
C ILE A 54 -2.03 -2.48 1.33
N VAL A 55 -2.78 -2.88 0.32
CA VAL A 55 -3.85 -3.86 0.40
C VAL A 55 -3.37 -5.19 -0.15
N ILE A 56 -3.41 -6.21 0.70
CA ILE A 56 -3.24 -7.60 0.31
C ILE A 56 -4.61 -8.17 -0.08
N PRO A 57 -4.80 -8.65 -1.32
CA PRO A 57 -6.09 -9.15 -1.76
C PRO A 57 -6.38 -10.56 -1.23
N ALA A 58 -7.68 -10.86 -1.08
CA ALA A 58 -8.14 -12.20 -0.72
C ALA A 58 -7.82 -13.26 -1.79
N LYS A 59 -7.73 -12.87 -3.07
CA LYS A 59 -7.44 -13.74 -4.23
C LYS A 59 -6.38 -13.11 -5.12
N GLY A 60 -5.54 -13.94 -5.74
CA GLY A 60 -4.47 -13.52 -6.66
C GLY A 60 -3.31 -12.80 -5.96
N TYR A 61 -2.20 -12.53 -6.65
CA TYR A 61 -0.96 -12.08 -6.00
C TYR A 61 -0.74 -10.55 -6.04
N ASN A 62 -1.67 -9.83 -6.64
CA ASN A 62 -1.50 -8.41 -6.97
C ASN A 62 -1.88 -7.52 -5.79
N VAL A 63 -0.88 -7.16 -4.98
CA VAL A 63 -1.01 -6.13 -3.95
C VAL A 63 -1.33 -4.77 -4.56
N LYS A 64 -2.06 -3.93 -3.82
CA LYS A 64 -2.50 -2.60 -4.26
C LYS A 64 -2.18 -1.55 -3.22
N MET A 65 -2.19 -0.27 -3.59
CA MET A 65 -2.07 0.87 -2.68
C MET A 65 -3.37 1.67 -2.65
N VAL A 66 -3.69 2.25 -1.50
CA VAL A 66 -4.83 3.15 -1.30
C VAL A 66 -4.33 4.58 -1.46
N LEU A 67 -4.81 5.28 -2.49
CA LEU A 67 -4.43 6.67 -2.74
C LEU A 67 -5.23 7.67 -1.91
N GLN A 68 -6.40 7.26 -1.41
CA GLN A 68 -7.30 8.11 -0.62
C GLN A 68 -6.67 8.54 0.71
N ASP A 69 -5.76 7.74 1.27
CA ASP A 69 -5.08 8.03 2.54
C ASP A 69 -3.99 9.10 2.39
N ILE A 70 -3.56 9.40 1.16
CA ILE A 70 -2.50 10.37 0.87
C ILE A 70 -3.10 11.77 0.81
N ARG A 71 -2.79 12.58 1.83
CA ARG A 71 -3.26 13.97 1.94
C ARG A 71 -2.65 14.89 0.88
N ASP A 72 -1.39 14.67 0.52
CA ASP A 72 -0.70 15.50 -0.45
C ASP A 72 -1.21 15.24 -1.89
N PHE A 73 -1.83 16.25 -2.50
CA PHE A 73 -2.42 16.13 -3.83
C PHE A 73 -1.37 15.86 -4.91
N LYS A 74 -0.18 16.50 -4.83
CA LYS A 74 0.88 16.36 -5.81
C LYS A 74 1.42 14.92 -5.79
N ILE A 75 1.75 14.42 -4.61
CA ILE A 75 2.25 13.04 -4.43
C ILE A 75 1.20 12.03 -4.91
N ARG A 76 -0.07 12.24 -4.53
CA ARG A 76 -1.17 11.37 -4.97
C ARG A 76 -1.33 11.34 -6.48
N LYS A 77 -1.19 12.48 -7.16
CA LYS A 77 -1.25 12.57 -8.63
C LYS A 77 -0.07 11.84 -9.28
N GLN A 78 1.15 12.09 -8.82
CA GLN A 78 2.36 11.42 -9.33
C GLN A 78 2.27 9.89 -9.18
N LEU A 79 1.82 9.41 -8.02
CA LEU A 79 1.62 7.97 -7.78
C LEU A 79 0.55 7.37 -8.68
N ARG A 80 -0.54 8.10 -8.95
CA ARG A 80 -1.59 7.65 -9.85
C ARG A 80 -1.09 7.46 -11.28
N GLU A 81 -0.29 8.41 -11.77
CA GLU A 81 0.27 8.40 -13.11
C GLU A 81 1.34 7.32 -13.26
N ARG A 82 2.18 7.12 -12.24
CA ARG A 82 3.28 6.17 -12.29
C ARG A 82 2.85 4.71 -12.06
N PHE A 83 1.87 4.48 -11.18
CA PHE A 83 1.47 3.13 -10.74
C PHE A 83 -0.04 2.88 -10.93
N PRO A 84 -0.64 3.14 -12.11
CA PRO A 84 -2.09 3.08 -12.29
C PRO A 84 -2.68 1.69 -12.02
N ASN A 85 -1.93 0.65 -12.33
CA ASN A 85 -2.33 -0.74 -12.15
C ASN A 85 -2.23 -1.23 -10.71
N PHE A 86 -1.55 -0.48 -9.82
CA PHE A 86 -1.40 -0.85 -8.41
C PHE A 86 -2.38 -0.10 -7.51
N ILE A 87 -3.31 0.68 -8.05
CA ILE A 87 -4.28 1.42 -7.25
C ILE A 87 -5.42 0.49 -6.82
N TYR A 88 -5.74 0.49 -5.53
CA TYR A 88 -6.92 -0.17 -5.01
C TYR A 88 -8.17 0.59 -5.43
N LYS A 89 -9.07 -0.09 -6.14
CA LYS A 89 -10.34 0.46 -6.64
C LYS A 89 -11.57 -0.12 -5.92
N GLY A 90 -11.35 -0.90 -4.86
CA GLY A 90 -12.44 -1.51 -4.08
C GLY A 90 -13.08 -0.52 -3.11
N ASN A 91 -14.12 -0.98 -2.41
CA ASN A 91 -14.87 -0.15 -1.47
C ASN A 91 -14.06 0.13 -0.20
N GLN A 92 -14.13 1.37 0.30
CA GLN A 92 -13.50 1.77 1.55
C GLN A 92 -14.10 1.00 2.74
N SER A 93 -15.39 0.64 2.71
CA SER A 93 -16.01 -0.18 3.76
C SER A 93 -15.29 -1.52 3.94
N THR A 94 -14.87 -2.16 2.85
CA THR A 94 -14.11 -3.42 2.88
C THR A 94 -12.75 -3.24 3.56
N LEU A 95 -12.10 -2.08 3.41
CA LEU A 95 -10.86 -1.80 4.14
C LEU A 95 -11.12 -1.60 5.63
N LEU A 96 -12.19 -0.88 5.98
CA LEU A 96 -12.59 -0.62 7.37
C LEU A 96 -12.90 -1.92 8.12
N GLU A 97 -13.66 -2.81 7.50
CA GLU A 97 -14.00 -4.15 8.04
C GLU A 97 -12.76 -5.02 8.28
N ASN A 98 -11.67 -4.75 7.56
CA ASN A 98 -10.43 -5.51 7.64
C ASN A 98 -9.30 -4.74 8.36
N LEU A 99 -9.60 -3.61 9.02
CA LEU A 99 -8.60 -2.86 9.80
C LEU A 99 -8.02 -3.68 10.96
N SER A 100 -8.78 -4.59 11.55
CA SER A 100 -8.29 -5.51 12.58
C SER A 100 -7.27 -6.51 12.04
N ASN A 101 -7.25 -6.74 10.73
CA ASN A 101 -6.26 -7.58 10.05
C ASN A 101 -5.03 -6.78 9.63
N ARG A 102 -4.84 -5.57 10.19
CA ARG A 102 -3.62 -4.80 9.99
C ARG A 102 -2.42 -5.59 10.49
N ILE A 103 -1.55 -5.97 9.56
CA ILE A 103 -0.32 -6.65 9.89
C ILE A 103 0.69 -5.55 10.22
N TRP A 104 0.83 -5.24 11.51
CA TRP A 104 1.95 -4.44 12.01
C TRP A 104 3.19 -5.35 12.00
N ARG A 105 3.96 -5.33 10.91
CA ARG A 105 5.35 -5.81 10.98
C ARG A 105 6.22 -4.61 11.34
N THR A 106 6.67 -4.61 12.60
CA THR A 106 7.79 -3.81 13.15
C THR A 106 9.05 -3.99 12.33
#